data_AF-A0A2D7AX74-F1
#
_entry.id   AF-A0A2D7AX74-F1
#
_cell.length_a   1.000
_cell.length_b   1.000
_cell.length_c   1.000
_cell.angle_alpha   90.00
_cell.angle_beta   90.00
_cell.angle_gamma   90.00
#
_symmetry.space_group_name_H-M   'P 1'
#
loop_
_entity.id
_entity.type
_entity.pdbx_description
1 polymer ?
#
loop_
_entity_poly.entity_id
_entity_poly.type
_entity_poly.pdbx_seq_one_letter_code
_entity_poly.pdbx_strand_id
1 'polypeptide(L)'
;MMPKPLADIQPNTLEFEILPLVKPTGFREYDARWWFNGIGKEKAPELNLTGVQALGLGMATLFHELGVEPKVVTGHDFRSISQPIKNALILGLVQGGCEVLDVGLALSPMVYWSQFELDVPCCA
;
A
#
# COMPACT_ATOMS: atom_id res chain seq x y z
N MET A 1 5.31 12.28 12.58
CA MET A 1 4.06 12.43 11.81
C MET A 1 4.39 12.21 10.34
N MET A 2 3.61 11.41 9.62
CA MET A 2 3.84 11.20 8.18
C MET A 2 3.56 12.51 7.42
N PRO A 3 4.49 13.02 6.59
CA PRO A 3 4.24 14.23 5.81
C PRO A 3 3.14 13.98 4.77
N LYS A 4 2.46 15.05 4.34
CA LYS A 4 1.41 14.98 3.32
C LYS A 4 2.00 14.44 2.00
N PRO A 5 1.37 13.43 1.35
CA PRO A 5 1.79 12.95 0.05
C PRO A 5 1.84 14.05 -1.02
N LEU A 6 2.90 14.03 -1.82
CA LEU A 6 3.08 14.87 -2.99
C LEU A 6 2.62 14.11 -4.25
N ALA A 7 2.14 14.85 -5.25
CA ALA A 7 1.64 14.26 -6.50
C ALA A 7 2.72 14.05 -7.57
N ASP A 8 3.88 14.69 -7.40
CA ASP A 8 5.02 14.61 -8.31
C ASP A 8 6.32 14.80 -7.52
N ILE A 9 7.28 13.90 -7.74
CA ILE A 9 8.63 13.95 -7.19
C ILE A 9 9.56 13.34 -8.23
N GLN A 10 10.67 14.03 -8.53
CA GLN A 10 11.66 13.53 -9.47
C GLN A 10 12.37 12.29 -8.90
N PRO A 11 12.51 11.19 -9.66
CA PRO A 11 13.24 10.01 -9.19
C PRO A 11 14.73 10.32 -9.01
N ASN A 12 15.43 9.51 -8.20
CA ASN A 12 16.86 9.70 -7.86
C ASN A 12 17.18 11.02 -7.13
N THR A 13 16.25 11.56 -6.35
CA THR A 13 16.51 12.71 -5.47
C THR A 13 16.31 12.33 -4.01
N LEU A 14 16.83 13.16 -3.10
CA LEU A 14 16.62 12.98 -1.66
C LEU A 14 15.12 12.98 -1.32
N GLU A 15 14.36 13.87 -1.95
CA GLU A 15 12.92 13.98 -1.75
C GLU A 15 12.17 12.70 -2.13
N PHE A 16 12.59 12.03 -3.22
CA PHE A 16 11.98 10.76 -3.63
C PHE A 16 12.20 9.65 -2.61
N GLU A 17 13.32 9.69 -1.89
CA GLU A 17 13.63 8.71 -0.86
C GLU A 17 12.82 8.97 0.42
N ILE A 18 12.74 10.23 0.86
CA ILE A 18 12.24 10.56 2.21
C ILE A 18 10.78 11.06 2.24
N LEU A 19 10.22 11.51 1.12
CA LEU A 19 8.85 12.03 1.05
C LEU A 19 7.91 11.06 0.34
N PRO A 20 6.63 10.99 0.75
CA PRO A 20 5.63 10.17 0.09
C PRO A 20 5.23 10.76 -1.26
N LEU A 21 5.42 9.99 -2.34
CA LEU A 21 4.84 10.24 -3.65
C LEU A 21 3.59 9.39 -3.82
N VAL A 22 2.43 10.02 -3.99
CA VAL A 22 1.17 9.36 -4.33
C VAL A 22 0.45 10.20 -5.37
N LYS A 23 0.49 9.78 -6.64
CA LYS A 23 -0.21 10.51 -7.71
C LYS A 23 -1.74 10.29 -7.60
N PRO A 24 -2.58 11.32 -7.53
CA PRO A 24 -4.03 11.14 -7.32
C PRO A 24 -4.72 10.26 -8.38
N THR A 25 -4.22 10.27 -9.61
CA THR A 25 -4.78 9.51 -10.73
C THR A 25 -4.67 7.98 -10.59
N GLY A 26 -3.94 7.49 -9.58
CA GLY A 26 -3.87 6.05 -9.33
C GLY A 26 -5.05 5.51 -8.54
N PHE A 27 -5.85 6.34 -7.86
CA PHE A 27 -7.13 5.92 -7.30
C PHE A 27 -8.16 5.82 -8.44
N ARG A 28 -8.65 4.60 -8.72
CA ARG A 28 -9.56 4.30 -9.81
C ARG A 28 -10.89 3.80 -9.25
N GLU A 29 -11.82 3.48 -10.15
CA GLU A 29 -13.19 3.10 -9.80
C GLU A 29 -13.28 1.92 -8.81
N TYR A 30 -12.46 0.88 -9.00
CA TYR A 30 -12.56 -0.36 -8.22
C TYR A 30 -11.28 -0.73 -7.47
N ASP A 31 -10.16 -0.10 -7.79
CA ASP A 31 -8.87 -0.37 -7.16
C ASP A 31 -7.94 0.84 -7.23
N ALA A 32 -6.74 0.67 -6.70
CA ALA A 32 -5.68 1.65 -6.82
C ALA A 32 -4.53 1.07 -7.63
N ARG A 33 -4.03 1.81 -8.62
CA ARG A 33 -3.01 1.34 -9.55
C ARG A 33 -2.14 2.46 -10.10
N TRP A 34 -0.85 2.36 -9.79
CA TRP A 34 0.19 3.28 -10.20
C TRP A 34 1.27 2.57 -11.01
N TRP A 35 1.97 3.34 -11.83
CA TRP A 35 3.27 2.93 -12.34
C TRP A 35 4.34 3.11 -11.25
N PHE A 36 4.89 2.01 -10.75
CA PHE A 36 5.87 2.05 -9.66
C PHE A 36 7.33 2.11 -10.15
N ASN A 37 7.61 1.57 -11.34
CA ASN A 37 8.98 1.50 -11.84
C ASN A 37 9.52 2.91 -12.15
N GLY A 38 10.70 3.20 -11.62
CA GLY A 38 11.45 4.42 -11.93
C GLY A 38 12.94 4.10 -12.00
N ILE A 39 13.69 4.98 -12.68
CA ILE A 39 15.11 4.85 -13.07
C ILE A 39 15.31 3.96 -14.31
N GLY A 40 15.71 4.57 -15.44
CA GLY A 40 16.00 3.87 -16.70
C GLY A 40 14.78 3.45 -17.53
N LYS A 41 13.57 3.91 -17.18
CA LYS A 41 12.34 3.73 -17.95
C LYS A 41 11.82 5.08 -18.44
N GLU A 42 11.14 5.09 -19.59
CA GLU A 42 10.59 6.31 -20.21
C GLU A 42 9.51 6.99 -19.35
N LYS A 43 8.80 6.20 -18.52
CA LYS A 43 7.74 6.70 -17.65
C LYS A 43 8.26 6.90 -16.22
N ALA A 44 8.08 8.11 -15.69
CA ALA A 44 8.37 8.46 -14.31
C ALA A 44 7.45 7.69 -13.33
N PRO A 45 7.95 7.31 -12.14
CA PRO A 45 7.14 6.66 -11.12
C PRO A 45 5.97 7.56 -10.66
N GLU A 46 4.84 6.96 -10.36
CA GLU A 46 3.62 7.61 -9.87
C GLU A 46 3.35 7.29 -8.38
N LEU A 47 4.19 6.44 -7.79
CA LEU A 47 4.15 5.95 -6.42
C LEU A 47 5.58 5.55 -6.00
N ASN A 48 5.95 5.76 -4.74
CA ASN A 48 7.18 5.25 -4.13
C ASN A 48 6.86 4.47 -2.83
N LEU A 49 7.86 3.82 -2.22
CA LEU A 49 7.64 3.00 -1.01
C LEU A 49 7.08 3.83 0.16
N THR A 50 7.63 5.03 0.37
CA THR A 50 7.13 5.96 1.39
C THR A 50 5.67 6.36 1.13
N GLY A 51 5.28 6.49 -0.15
CA GLY A 51 3.89 6.70 -0.58
C GLY A 51 3.00 5.51 -0.26
N VAL A 52 3.46 4.28 -0.49
CA VAL A 52 2.72 3.06 -0.13
C VAL A 52 2.52 2.95 1.38
N GLN A 53 3.54 3.31 2.18
CA GLN A 53 3.38 3.39 3.64
C GLN A 53 2.32 4.44 4.03
N ALA A 54 2.30 5.59 3.36
CA ALA A 54 1.26 6.60 3.56
C ALA A 54 -0.14 6.07 3.19
N LEU A 55 -0.26 5.25 2.13
CA LEU A 55 -1.52 4.57 1.79
C LEU A 55 -1.97 3.63 2.91
N GLY A 56 -1.07 2.79 3.44
CA GLY A 56 -1.39 1.88 4.54
C GLY A 56 -1.86 2.64 5.79
N LEU A 57 -1.19 3.74 6.14
CA LEU A 57 -1.61 4.59 7.24
C LEU A 57 -2.99 5.24 7.00
N GLY A 58 -3.25 5.68 5.76
CA GLY A 58 -4.55 6.22 5.36
C GLY A 58 -5.68 5.18 5.46
N MET A 59 -5.42 3.94 5.03
CA MET A 59 -6.35 2.82 5.17
C MET A 59 -6.65 2.51 6.64
N ALA A 60 -5.62 2.41 7.48
CA ALA A 60 -5.79 2.20 8.91
C ALA A 60 -6.63 3.31 9.55
N THR A 61 -6.34 4.57 9.22
CA THR A 61 -7.14 5.73 9.68
C THR A 61 -8.61 5.58 9.30
N LEU A 62 -8.89 5.22 8.04
CA LEU A 62 -10.25 5.00 7.56
C LEU A 62 -10.95 3.85 8.30
N PHE A 63 -10.26 2.74 8.59
CA PHE A 63 -10.85 1.62 9.34
C PHE A 63 -11.33 2.05 10.73
N HIS A 64 -10.51 2.84 11.44
CA HIS A 64 -10.90 3.40 12.74
C HIS A 64 -12.08 4.36 12.62
N GLU A 65 -12.11 5.23 11.60
CA GLU A 65 -13.22 6.16 11.35
C GLU A 65 -14.54 5.44 11.04
N LEU A 66 -14.47 4.31 10.34
CA LEU A 66 -15.62 3.47 10.02
C LEU A 66 -16.04 2.53 11.17
N GLY A 67 -15.26 2.47 12.25
CA GLY A 67 -15.52 1.55 13.38
C GLY A 67 -15.32 0.07 13.01
N VAL A 68 -14.54 -0.22 11.98
CA VAL A 68 -14.16 -1.58 11.59
C VAL A 68 -13.01 -2.03 12.49
N GLU A 69 -13.02 -3.29 12.93
CA GLU A 69 -11.90 -3.84 13.69
C GLU A 69 -10.61 -3.71 12.85
N PRO A 70 -9.53 -3.11 13.39
CA PRO A 70 -8.32 -2.82 12.62
C PRO A 70 -7.47 -4.07 12.43
N LYS A 71 -8.04 -5.12 11.83
CA LYS A 71 -7.36 -6.35 11.41
C LYS A 71 -7.41 -6.44 9.90
N VAL A 72 -6.28 -6.75 9.28
CA VAL A 72 -6.16 -6.77 7.82
C VAL A 72 -5.34 -7.97 7.37
N VAL A 73 -5.88 -8.76 6.46
CA VAL A 73 -5.09 -9.75 5.73
C VAL A 73 -4.31 -9.06 4.63
N THR A 74 -3.02 -9.39 4.47
CA THR A 74 -2.24 -8.91 3.32
C THR A 74 -1.69 -10.06 2.49
N GLY A 75 -1.59 -9.84 1.18
CA GLY A 75 -0.96 -10.79 0.27
C GLY A 75 -0.44 -10.09 -0.98
N HIS A 76 0.30 -10.81 -1.83
CA HIS A 76 0.78 -10.23 -3.08
C HIS A 76 0.97 -11.26 -4.19
N ASP A 77 0.96 -10.79 -5.43
CA ASP A 77 1.23 -11.59 -6.63
C ASP A 77 2.74 -11.70 -6.94
N PHE A 78 3.10 -12.40 -8.01
CA PHE A 78 4.49 -12.71 -8.36
C PHE A 78 5.17 -11.66 -9.27
N ARG A 79 4.88 -10.36 -9.11
CA ARG A 79 5.65 -9.31 -9.81
C ARG A 79 6.91 -8.96 -9.02
N SER A 80 7.93 -8.49 -9.73
CA SER A 80 9.22 -8.10 -9.13
C SER A 80 9.11 -7.03 -8.04
N ILE A 81 8.06 -6.20 -8.10
CA ILE A 81 7.80 -5.09 -7.17
C ILE A 81 6.86 -5.46 -6.01
N SER A 82 6.23 -6.64 -6.06
CA SER A 82 5.07 -6.94 -5.21
C SER A 82 5.43 -7.11 -3.73
N GLN A 83 6.49 -7.86 -3.44
CA GLN A 83 6.96 -8.06 -2.07
C GLN A 83 7.34 -6.73 -1.38
N PRO A 84 8.18 -5.84 -1.96
CA PRO A 84 8.53 -4.59 -1.29
C PRO A 84 7.34 -3.63 -1.16
N ILE A 85 6.42 -3.59 -2.13
CA ILE A 85 5.19 -2.79 -2.02
C ILE A 85 4.32 -3.29 -0.88
N LYS A 86 4.04 -4.60 -0.81
CA LYS A 86 3.28 -5.17 0.30
C LYS A 86 3.92 -4.84 1.64
N ASN A 87 5.24 -5.04 1.77
CA ASN A 87 5.93 -4.74 3.03
C ASN A 87 5.79 -3.26 3.43
N ALA A 88 5.91 -2.32 2.48
CA ALA A 88 5.68 -0.90 2.74
C ALA A 88 4.23 -0.60 3.17
N LEU A 89 3.25 -1.28 2.57
CA LEU A 89 1.84 -1.16 2.95
C LEU A 89 1.62 -1.64 4.39
N ILE A 90 2.18 -2.80 4.73
CA ILE A 90 2.13 -3.39 6.09
C ILE A 90 2.70 -2.41 7.11
N LEU A 91 3.82 -1.74 6.82
CA LEU A 91 4.39 -0.74 7.73
C LEU A 91 3.40 0.40 8.02
N GLY A 92 2.68 0.87 7.01
CA GLY A 92 1.66 1.90 7.16
C GLY A 92 0.46 1.44 7.99
N LEU A 93 -0.03 0.22 7.72
CA LEU A 93 -1.13 -0.39 8.45
C LEU A 93 -0.79 -0.58 9.94
N VAL A 94 0.38 -1.16 10.24
CA VAL A 94 0.87 -1.37 11.61
C VAL A 94 1.10 -0.04 12.31
N GLN A 95 1.65 0.96 11.62
CA GLN A 95 1.81 2.32 12.17
C GLN A 95 0.46 2.95 12.57
N GLY A 96 -0.61 2.65 11.82
CA GLY A 96 -1.97 3.06 12.13
C GLY A 96 -2.68 2.18 13.18
N GLY A 97 -1.96 1.24 13.80
CA GLY A 97 -2.50 0.38 14.85
C GLY A 97 -3.28 -0.83 14.33
N CYS A 98 -3.13 -1.21 13.06
CA CYS A 98 -3.70 -2.46 12.56
C CYS A 98 -2.88 -3.69 12.98
N GLU A 99 -3.57 -4.77 13.32
CA GLU A 99 -3.01 -6.12 13.31
C GLU A 99 -3.03 -6.64 11.87
N VAL A 100 -1.90 -7.13 11.39
CA VAL A 100 -1.73 -7.55 9.99
C VAL A 100 -1.40 -9.04 9.90
N LEU A 101 -2.22 -9.78 9.15
CA LEU A 101 -2.04 -11.19 8.88
C LEU A 101 -1.53 -11.37 7.45
N ASP A 102 -0.23 -11.53 7.29
CA ASP A 102 0.40 -11.68 5.96
C ASP A 102 0.37 -13.13 5.48
N VAL A 103 -0.40 -13.41 4.42
CA VAL A 103 -0.48 -14.73 3.78
C VAL A 103 0.58 -14.93 2.68
N GLY A 104 1.45 -13.94 2.45
CA GLY A 104 2.60 -14.06 1.58
C GLY A 104 2.27 -13.97 0.08
N LEU A 105 2.95 -14.81 -0.71
CA LEU A 105 2.70 -14.95 -2.14
C LEU A 105 1.38 -15.70 -2.34
N ALA A 106 0.39 -15.03 -2.90
CA ALA A 106 -0.97 -15.54 -3.03
C ALA A 106 -1.65 -15.05 -4.30
N LEU A 107 -2.69 -15.79 -4.73
CA LEU A 107 -3.64 -15.30 -5.71
C LEU A 107 -4.72 -14.47 -5.00
N SER A 108 -5.30 -13.47 -5.67
CA SER A 108 -6.39 -12.66 -5.13
C SER A 108 -7.51 -13.46 -4.44
N PRO A 109 -8.06 -14.56 -5.01
CA PRO A 109 -9.08 -15.36 -4.32
C PRO A 109 -8.59 -16.01 -3.03
N MET A 110 -7.29 -16.32 -2.89
CA MET A 110 -6.75 -16.85 -1.63
C MET A 110 -6.75 -15.79 -0.53
N VAL A 111 -6.38 -14.55 -0.88
CA VAL A 111 -6.42 -13.40 0.04
C VAL A 111 -7.87 -13.12 0.47
N TYR A 112 -8.81 -13.14 -0.47
CA TYR A 112 -10.23 -12.98 -0.17
C TYR A 112 -10.76 -14.08 0.73
N TRP A 113 -10.43 -15.33 0.44
CA TRP A 113 -10.83 -16.49 1.23
C TRP A 113 -10.28 -16.42 2.67
N SER A 114 -9.03 -16.01 2.85
CA SER A 114 -8.41 -15.93 4.18
C SER A 114 -9.06 -14.92 5.12
N GLN A 115 -9.79 -13.90 4.61
CA GLN A 115 -10.60 -13.03 5.47
C GLN A 115 -11.65 -13.83 6.26
N PHE A 116 -12.29 -14.81 5.59
CA PHE A 116 -13.30 -15.64 6.23
C PHE A 116 -12.67 -16.70 7.14
N GLU A 117 -11.59 -17.34 6.68
CA GLU A 117 -10.90 -18.37 7.46
C GLU A 117 -10.29 -17.82 8.75
N LEU A 118 -9.76 -16.59 8.70
CA LEU A 118 -9.05 -15.96 9.82
C LEU A 118 -9.93 -15.00 10.64
N ASP A 119 -11.21 -14.87 10.29
CA ASP A 119 -12.16 -13.92 10.89
C ASP A 119 -11.62 -12.48 10.91
N VAL A 120 -11.26 -11.98 9.72
CA VAL A 120 -10.67 -10.65 9.50
C VAL A 120 -11.56 -9.83 8.56
N PRO A 121 -11.96 -8.59 8.93
CA PRO A 121 -12.94 -7.81 8.17
C PRO A 121 -12.39 -7.16 6.89
N CYS A 122 -11.06 -7.13 6.70
CA CYS A 122 -10.42 -6.42 5.61
C CYS A 122 -9.27 -7.22 4.99
N CYS A 123 -9.00 -6.99 3.71
CA CYS A 123 -7.79 -7.46 3.04
C CYS A 123 -7.18 -6.39 2.12
N ALA A 124 -5.87 -6.47 1.91
CA ALA A 124 -5.12 -5.57 1.04
C ALA A 124 -4.00 -6.26 0.25
#